data_AF-A0A960C185-F1
#
_entry.id   AF-A0A960C185-F1
#
_cell.length_a   1.000
_cell.length_b   1.000
_cell.length_c   1.000
_cell.angle_alpha   90.00
_cell.angle_beta   90.00
_cell.angle_gamma   90.00
#
_symmetry.space_group_name_H-M   'P 1'
#
loop_
_entity.id
_entity.type
_entity.pdbx_description
1 polymer ?
#
loop_
_entity_poly.entity_id
_entity_poly.type
_entity_poly.pdbx_seq_one_letter_code
_entity_poly.pdbx_strand_id
1 'polypeptide(L)'
;MTLPLIGPISLGDFAHPWFFLFLLVVAGLVGLYVVVQVARQKRILRFANMELLESVAPKRPSRWRHLPAILLVASLVLLTIAMAGPQNDVRTPRNRAVVMLVIDVSQSMRATDVEPSRLAAAQEAAKQFADQLTPGINLGLIAYAGTATVLVSPTVNREPTKLAIDKLQLADRTATGEAIFTALQAIATVGAVIGGGDGPPPARIVLMSDGKETVPSNPDNPKGAYTAARTAKDQGVPISTVS
;
A
#
# COMPACT_ATOMS: atom_id res chain seq x y z
N MET A 1 -2.55 24.77 11.94
CA MET A 1 -1.62 25.26 12.98
C MET A 1 -0.57 24.18 13.19
N THR A 2 0.72 24.50 13.09
CA THR A 2 1.82 23.54 13.27
C THR A 2 2.14 23.40 14.76
N LEU A 3 1.90 22.23 15.35
CA LEU A 3 2.32 21.93 16.72
C LEU A 3 3.70 21.25 16.69
N PRO A 4 4.64 21.62 17.57
CA PRO A 4 6.05 21.22 17.49
C PRO A 4 6.32 19.71 17.67
N LEU A 5 5.31 18.92 18.03
CA LEU A 5 5.42 17.46 18.20
C LEU A 5 4.64 16.63 17.17
N ILE A 6 3.68 17.24 16.44
CA ILE A 6 2.62 16.52 15.72
C ILE A 6 2.57 16.92 14.23
N GLY A 7 3.38 17.90 13.80
CA GLY A 7 3.36 18.40 12.42
C GLY A 7 2.13 19.27 12.12
N PRO A 8 1.87 19.58 10.83
CA PRO A 8 0.71 20.34 10.42
C PRO A 8 -0.55 19.47 10.54
N ILE A 9 -1.44 19.81 11.48
CA ILE A 9 -2.75 19.16 11.61
C ILE A 9 -3.73 19.86 10.67
N SER A 10 -4.29 19.11 9.71
CA SER A 10 -5.42 19.52 8.88
C SER A 10 -6.70 18.79 9.31
N LEU A 11 -7.88 19.34 8.96
CA LEU A 11 -9.16 18.65 9.19
C LEU A 11 -9.27 17.33 8.40
N GLY A 12 -8.41 17.10 7.41
CA GLY A 12 -8.34 15.86 6.63
C GLY A 12 -7.60 14.72 7.32
N ASP A 13 -6.84 14.99 8.38
CA ASP A 13 -6.07 13.99 9.13
C ASP A 13 -6.90 13.32 10.25
N PHE A 14 -8.22 13.58 10.27
CA PHE A 14 -9.15 12.98 11.21
C PHE A 14 -10.08 12.03 10.47
N ALA A 15 -10.26 10.82 10.99
CA ALA A 15 -11.15 9.81 10.40
C ALA A 15 -12.59 10.33 10.26
N HIS A 16 -13.04 11.09 11.26
CA HIS A 16 -14.42 11.51 11.42
C HIS A 16 -14.50 12.98 11.84
N PRO A 17 -14.24 13.93 10.91
CA PRO A 17 -14.16 15.36 11.24
C PRO A 17 -15.49 15.95 11.71
N TRP A 18 -16.62 15.30 11.39
CA TRP A 18 -17.95 15.73 11.84
C TRP A 18 -18.12 15.70 13.36
N PHE A 19 -17.31 14.93 14.10
CA PHE A 19 -17.33 14.96 15.57
C PHE A 19 -16.94 16.30 16.16
N PHE A 20 -16.28 17.21 15.42
CA PHE A 20 -16.04 18.56 15.92
C PHE A 20 -17.34 19.35 16.18
N LEU A 21 -18.48 18.94 15.62
CA LEU A 21 -19.79 19.49 15.97
C LEU A 21 -20.13 19.29 17.47
N PHE A 22 -19.59 18.27 18.13
CA PHE A 22 -19.76 18.09 19.57
C PHE A 22 -19.13 19.23 20.39
N LEU A 23 -18.15 19.96 19.87
CA LEU A 23 -17.62 21.15 20.55
C LEU A 23 -18.69 22.24 20.70
N LEU A 24 -19.68 22.33 19.81
CA LEU A 24 -20.80 23.26 19.96
C LEU A 24 -21.66 22.90 21.18
N VAL A 25 -21.86 21.61 21.43
CA VAL A 25 -22.56 21.12 22.63
C VAL A 25 -21.78 21.47 23.89
N VAL A 26 -20.45 21.27 23.87
CA VAL A 26 -19.57 21.66 24.99
C VAL A 26 -19.62 23.17 25.24
N ALA A 27 -19.56 23.99 24.19
CA ALA A 27 -19.70 25.44 24.31
C ALA A 27 -21.07 25.85 24.89
N GLY A 28 -22.15 25.17 24.49
CA GLY A 28 -23.48 25.35 25.05
C GLY A 28 -23.55 25.05 26.55
N LEU A 29 -22.90 23.96 27.01
CA LEU A 29 -22.82 23.60 28.43
C LEU A 29 -22.05 24.66 29.25
N VAL A 30 -20.96 25.19 28.70
CA VAL A 30 -20.21 26.29 29.32
C VAL A 30 -21.09 27.55 29.42
N GLY A 31 -21.80 27.90 28.35
CA GLY A 31 -22.74 29.03 28.33
C GLY A 31 -23.85 28.88 29.38
N LEU A 32 -24.47 27.70 29.45
CA LEU A 32 -25.50 27.38 30.45
C LEU A 32 -24.96 27.52 31.87
N TYR A 33 -23.75 27.00 32.13
CA TYR A 33 -23.09 27.12 33.43
C TYR A 33 -22.90 28.58 33.85
N VAL A 34 -22.43 29.43 32.93
CA VAL A 34 -22.25 30.87 33.18
C VAL A 34 -23.59 31.56 33.44
N VAL A 35 -24.61 31.29 32.64
CA VAL A 35 -25.95 31.89 32.82
C VAL A 35 -26.54 31.49 34.17
N VAL A 36 -26.43 30.22 34.57
CA VAL A 36 -26.91 29.75 35.88
C VAL A 36 -26.16 30.42 37.02
N GLN A 37 -24.85 30.63 36.90
CA GLN A 37 -24.07 31.34 37.92
C GLN A 37 -24.43 32.81 38.04
N VAL A 38 -24.54 33.52 36.92
CA VAL A 38 -24.95 34.93 36.89
C VAL A 38 -26.37 35.09 37.44
N ALA A 39 -27.29 34.21 37.06
CA ALA A 39 -28.66 34.21 37.57
C ALA A 39 -28.73 33.87 39.06
N ARG A 40 -27.86 33.00 39.57
CA ARG A 40 -27.76 32.69 41.01
C ARG A 40 -27.23 33.90 41.79
N GLN A 41 -26.22 34.59 41.28
CA GLN A 41 -25.69 35.80 41.90
C GLN A 41 -26.75 36.92 41.94
N LYS A 42 -27.49 37.13 40.84
CA LYS A 42 -28.60 38.09 40.79
C LYS A 42 -29.75 37.74 41.76
N ARG A 43 -30.05 36.44 41.95
CA ARG A 43 -31.07 35.99 42.93
C ARG A 43 -30.62 36.22 44.37
N ILE A 44 -29.37 35.92 44.70
CA ILE A 44 -28.81 36.18 46.03
C ILE A 44 -28.87 37.68 46.37
N LEU A 45 -28.60 38.55 45.39
CA LEU A 45 -28.68 40.01 45.55
C LEU A 45 -30.11 40.56 45.66
N ARG A 46 -31.13 39.83 45.18
CA ARG A 46 -32.55 40.24 45.26
C ARG A 46 -33.21 39.88 46.60
N PHE A 47 -32.74 38.87 47.31
CA PHE A 47 -33.21 38.49 48.65
C PHE A 47 -32.43 39.24 49.75
N ALA A 48 -32.43 40.58 49.66
CA ALA A 48 -31.79 41.45 50.62
C ALA A 48 -32.61 41.54 51.92
N ASN A 49 -32.43 40.57 52.81
CA ASN A 49 -32.35 40.84 54.25
C ASN A 49 -30.85 40.87 54.57
N MET A 50 -30.21 42.03 54.39
CA MET A 50 -28.75 42.21 54.45
C MET A 50 -28.14 41.77 55.79
N GLU A 51 -28.95 41.72 56.86
CA GLU A 51 -28.54 41.36 58.23
C GLU A 51 -28.32 39.85 58.46
N LEU A 52 -29.05 38.98 57.76
CA LEU A 52 -28.86 37.51 57.84
C LEU A 52 -27.83 36.99 56.84
N LEU A 53 -27.54 37.78 55.79
CA LEU A 53 -26.57 37.39 54.78
C LEU A 53 -25.14 37.43 55.35
N GLU A 54 -24.86 38.32 56.29
CA GLU A 54 -23.54 38.47 56.91
C GLU A 54 -23.21 37.38 57.94
N SER A 55 -24.24 36.73 58.54
CA SER A 55 -24.06 35.66 59.53
C SER A 55 -23.97 34.25 58.92
N VAL A 56 -24.46 34.04 57.69
CA VAL A 56 -24.51 32.72 57.03
C VAL A 56 -23.66 32.66 55.76
N ALA A 57 -23.29 33.78 55.14
CA ALA A 57 -22.49 33.75 53.92
C ALA A 57 -21.00 33.43 54.21
N PRO A 58 -20.43 32.35 53.63
CA PRO A 58 -19.01 32.09 53.74
C PRO A 58 -18.22 33.23 53.10
N LYS A 59 -17.26 33.79 53.86
CA LYS A 59 -16.54 35.05 53.56
C LYS A 59 -15.80 35.08 52.21
N ARG A 60 -15.61 33.96 51.51
CA ARG A 60 -15.05 33.92 50.14
C ARG A 60 -15.57 32.69 49.38
N PRO A 61 -16.23 32.82 48.22
CA PRO A 61 -16.46 31.67 47.36
C PRO A 61 -15.10 31.13 46.91
N SER A 62 -14.78 29.90 47.34
CA SER A 62 -13.51 29.27 46.98
C SER A 62 -13.41 29.11 45.45
N ARG A 63 -12.32 29.59 44.85
CA ARG A 63 -12.04 29.46 43.40
C ARG A 63 -12.06 28.00 42.94
N TRP A 64 -11.82 27.07 43.86
CA TRP A 64 -11.88 25.62 43.66
C TRP A 64 -13.28 25.10 43.33
N ARG A 65 -14.34 25.89 43.56
CA ARG A 65 -15.72 25.52 43.20
C ARG A 65 -15.92 25.31 41.70
N HIS A 66 -15.08 25.92 40.86
CA HIS A 66 -15.14 25.76 39.41
C HIS A 66 -14.28 24.59 38.90
N LEU A 67 -13.41 24.01 39.74
CA LEU A 67 -12.48 22.97 39.34
C LEU A 67 -13.19 21.74 38.76
N PRO A 68 -14.29 21.20 39.33
CA PRO A 68 -15.02 20.08 38.73
C PRO A 68 -15.62 20.43 37.36
N ALA A 69 -16.11 21.67 37.19
CA ALA A 69 -16.69 22.12 35.93
C ALA A 69 -15.62 22.29 34.84
N ILE A 70 -14.45 22.83 35.19
CA ILE A 70 -13.31 22.94 34.28
C ILE A 70 -12.82 21.55 33.86
N LEU A 71 -12.70 20.62 34.81
CA LEU A 71 -12.29 19.24 34.53
C LEU A 71 -13.30 18.51 33.63
N LEU A 72 -14.61 18.72 33.83
CA LEU A 72 -15.66 18.17 32.96
C LEU A 72 -15.54 18.72 31.53
N VAL A 73 -15.35 20.03 31.38
CA VAL A 73 -15.21 20.64 30.05
C VAL A 73 -13.94 20.14 29.37
N ALA A 74 -12.82 20.08 30.09
CA ALA A 74 -11.56 19.57 29.57
C ALA A 74 -11.69 18.10 29.13
N SER A 75 -12.36 17.25 29.92
CA SER A 75 -12.58 15.85 29.58
C SER A 75 -13.47 15.68 28.34
N LEU A 76 -14.52 16.49 28.20
CA LEU A 76 -15.38 16.48 27.01
C LEU A 76 -14.66 16.94 25.74
N VAL A 77 -13.78 17.94 25.84
CA VAL A 77 -12.94 18.38 24.72
C VAL A 77 -11.99 17.25 24.30
N LEU A 78 -11.29 16.63 25.25
CA LEU A 78 -10.39 15.51 24.98
C LEU A 78 -11.14 14.30 24.39
N LEU A 79 -12.33 13.99 24.90
CA LEU A 79 -13.18 12.93 24.36
C LEU A 79 -13.60 13.22 22.92
N THR A 80 -13.94 14.47 22.60
CA THR A 80 -14.33 14.88 21.24
C THR A 80 -13.16 14.72 20.28
N ILE A 81 -11.95 15.12 20.68
CA ILE A 81 -10.73 14.93 19.88
C ILE A 81 -10.43 13.44 19.69
N ALA A 82 -10.58 12.62 20.73
CA ALA A 82 -10.39 11.18 20.65
C ALA A 82 -11.40 10.52 19.69
N MET A 83 -12.67 10.91 19.74
CA MET A 83 -13.72 10.41 18.83
C MET A 83 -13.52 10.86 17.38
N ALA A 84 -12.95 12.04 17.15
CA ALA A 84 -12.60 12.49 15.80
C ALA A 84 -11.54 11.59 15.15
N GLY A 85 -10.78 10.84 15.97
CA GLY A 85 -9.84 9.82 15.50
C GLY A 85 -8.66 10.46 14.77
N PRO A 86 -7.72 11.11 15.49
CA PRO A 86 -6.51 11.63 14.86
C PRO A 86 -5.74 10.49 14.21
N GLN A 87 -5.55 10.56 12.91
CA GLN A 87 -4.82 9.59 12.12
C GLN A 87 -3.59 10.25 11.53
N ASN A 88 -2.44 9.59 11.66
CA ASN A 88 -1.24 9.95 10.92
C ASN A 88 -1.19 9.06 9.69
N ASP A 89 -1.60 9.61 8.56
CA ASP A 89 -1.58 8.93 7.27
C ASP A 89 -0.13 8.87 6.74
N VAL A 90 0.64 7.90 7.25
CA VAL A 90 1.98 7.63 6.75
C VAL A 90 1.85 6.89 5.43
N ARG A 91 1.91 7.62 4.32
CA ARG A 91 1.99 7.05 2.97
C ARG A 91 3.33 6.36 2.79
N THR A 92 3.44 5.10 3.21
CA THR A 92 4.63 4.30 2.95
C THR A 92 4.67 3.95 1.45
N PRO A 93 5.67 4.42 0.69
CA PRO A 93 5.80 4.05 -0.72
C PRO A 93 6.11 2.55 -0.80
N ARG A 94 5.08 1.73 -1.01
CA ARG A 94 5.27 0.31 -1.34
C ARG A 94 5.75 0.24 -2.78
N ASN A 95 6.95 -0.31 -2.95
CA ASN A 95 7.48 -0.55 -4.28
C ASN A 95 6.64 -1.67 -4.93
N ARG A 96 5.75 -1.26 -5.84
CA ARG A 96 4.87 -2.18 -6.57
C ARG A 96 5.48 -2.68 -7.87
N ALA A 97 6.72 -2.29 -8.17
CA ALA A 97 7.38 -2.69 -9.40
C ALA A 97 7.49 -4.22 -9.48
N VAL A 98 7.13 -4.77 -10.64
CA VAL A 98 7.18 -6.21 -10.91
C VAL A 98 8.10 -6.46 -12.10
N VAL A 99 9.03 -7.38 -11.95
CA VAL A 99 9.83 -7.91 -13.05
C VAL A 99 9.54 -9.39 -13.18
N MET A 100 9.10 -9.81 -14.36
CA MET A 100 8.90 -11.22 -14.68
C MET A 100 10.08 -11.70 -15.51
N LEU A 101 10.87 -12.61 -14.95
CA LEU A 101 11.90 -13.32 -15.69
C LEU A 101 11.27 -14.55 -16.36
N VAL A 102 11.36 -14.62 -17.68
CA VAL A 102 10.74 -15.66 -18.50
C VAL A 102 11.86 -16.37 -19.25
N ILE A 103 12.16 -17.60 -18.87
CA ILE A 103 13.30 -18.36 -19.40
C ILE A 103 12.80 -19.50 -20.27
N ASP A 104 13.30 -19.53 -21.50
CA ASP A 104 13.12 -20.63 -22.44
C ASP A 104 13.89 -21.85 -21.94
N VAL A 105 13.20 -22.98 -21.81
CA VAL A 105 13.79 -24.28 -21.44
C VAL A 105 13.55 -25.32 -22.54
N SER A 106 13.32 -24.88 -23.78
CA SER A 106 13.16 -25.78 -24.91
C SER A 106 14.45 -26.55 -25.24
N GLN A 107 14.34 -27.65 -25.98
CA GLN A 107 15.48 -28.50 -26.33
C GLN A 107 16.64 -27.79 -27.03
N SER A 108 16.38 -26.67 -27.74
CA SER A 108 17.43 -25.89 -28.40
C SER A 108 18.34 -25.17 -27.40
N MET A 109 17.88 -24.96 -26.17
CA MET A 109 18.69 -24.43 -25.06
C MET A 109 19.75 -25.40 -24.54
N ARG A 110 19.76 -26.66 -25.01
CA ARG A 110 20.84 -27.62 -24.77
C ARG A 110 22.09 -27.33 -25.61
N ALA A 111 21.99 -26.48 -26.63
CA ALA A 111 23.14 -26.13 -27.46
C ALA A 111 24.30 -25.55 -26.64
N THR A 112 25.52 -25.83 -27.08
CA THR A 112 26.78 -25.48 -26.41
C THR A 112 27.57 -24.44 -27.20
N ASP A 113 26.90 -23.66 -28.04
CA ASP A 113 27.47 -22.50 -28.72
C ASP A 113 27.78 -21.35 -27.75
N VAL A 114 27.17 -21.39 -26.56
CA VAL A 114 27.60 -20.67 -25.36
C VAL A 114 28.01 -21.70 -24.31
N GLU A 115 29.23 -21.60 -23.79
CA GLU A 115 29.71 -22.50 -22.73
C GLU A 115 28.97 -22.25 -21.41
N PRO A 116 28.63 -23.29 -20.63
CA PRO A 116 28.70 -24.72 -20.97
C PRO A 116 27.47 -25.20 -21.76
N SER A 117 26.34 -24.50 -21.67
CA SER A 117 25.18 -24.61 -22.57
C SER A 117 24.37 -23.32 -22.51
N ARG A 118 23.54 -23.03 -23.52
CA ARG A 118 22.65 -21.85 -23.51
C ARG A 118 21.79 -21.78 -22.25
N LEU A 119 21.23 -22.92 -21.80
CA LEU A 119 20.45 -22.98 -20.57
C LEU A 119 21.30 -22.63 -19.35
N ALA A 120 22.51 -23.18 -19.23
CA ALA A 120 23.39 -22.89 -18.10
C ALA A 120 23.85 -21.42 -18.09
N ALA A 121 24.17 -20.86 -19.25
CA ALA A 121 24.50 -19.44 -19.39
C ALA A 121 23.29 -18.55 -19.03
N ALA A 122 22.08 -18.92 -19.46
CA ALA A 122 20.85 -18.24 -19.06
C ALA A 122 20.59 -18.33 -17.56
N GLN A 123 20.83 -19.49 -16.92
CA GLN A 123 20.72 -19.66 -15.47
C GLN A 123 21.71 -18.75 -14.72
N GLU A 124 22.96 -18.65 -15.19
CA GLU A 124 23.95 -17.77 -14.58
C GLU A 124 23.56 -16.29 -14.72
N ALA A 125 23.23 -15.85 -15.93
CA ALA A 125 22.78 -14.49 -16.18
C ALA A 125 21.50 -14.14 -15.41
N ALA A 126 20.56 -15.08 -15.28
CA ALA A 126 19.35 -14.93 -14.48
C ALA A 126 19.65 -14.73 -12.98
N LYS A 127 20.61 -15.47 -12.43
CA LYS A 127 21.05 -15.31 -11.03
C LYS A 127 21.75 -13.98 -10.82
N GLN A 128 22.68 -13.61 -11.71
CA GLN A 128 23.34 -12.31 -11.68
C GLN A 128 22.32 -11.16 -11.77
N PHE A 129 21.31 -11.30 -12.64
CA PHE A 129 20.21 -10.33 -12.75
C PHE A 129 19.42 -10.22 -11.44
N ALA A 130 19.09 -11.34 -10.80
CA ALA A 130 18.37 -11.36 -9.53
C ALA A 130 19.16 -10.66 -8.40
N ASP A 131 20.48 -10.79 -8.40
CA ASP A 131 21.38 -10.17 -7.41
C ASP A 131 21.58 -8.67 -7.67
N GLN A 132 21.63 -8.23 -8.93
CA GLN A 132 21.81 -6.82 -9.31
C GLN A 132 20.51 -6.01 -9.31
N LEU A 133 19.35 -6.67 -9.29
CA LEU A 133 18.06 -5.99 -9.33
C LEU A 133 17.84 -5.14 -8.07
N THR A 134 17.35 -3.92 -8.25
CA THR A 134 17.13 -2.97 -7.14
C THR A 134 16.33 -3.59 -5.99
N PRO A 135 16.78 -3.43 -4.74
CA PRO A 135 16.04 -3.90 -3.57
C PRO A 135 14.59 -3.40 -3.55
N GLY A 136 13.65 -4.27 -3.17
CA GLY A 136 12.23 -3.94 -3.07
C GLY A 136 11.41 -4.10 -4.37
N ILE A 137 12.04 -4.37 -5.52
CA ILE A 137 11.30 -4.79 -6.72
C ILE A 137 10.84 -6.24 -6.57
N ASN A 138 9.62 -6.58 -6.98
CA ASN A 138 9.13 -7.96 -6.96
C ASN A 138 9.64 -8.69 -8.20
N LEU A 139 10.38 -9.79 -8.01
CA LEU A 139 10.89 -10.63 -9.09
C LEU A 139 10.12 -11.94 -9.12
N GLY A 140 9.56 -12.29 -10.28
CA GLY A 140 8.94 -13.59 -10.54
C GLY A 140 9.75 -14.38 -11.57
N LEU A 141 9.56 -15.70 -11.56
CA LEU A 141 10.19 -16.61 -12.52
C LEU A 141 9.14 -17.48 -13.21
N ILE A 142 9.21 -17.48 -14.53
CA ILE A 142 8.48 -18.38 -15.42
C ILE A 142 9.50 -19.18 -16.22
N ALA A 143 9.27 -20.49 -16.27
CA ALA A 143 9.94 -21.37 -17.23
C ALA A 143 8.93 -21.76 -18.30
N TYR A 144 9.36 -21.78 -19.56
CA TYR A 144 8.48 -22.17 -20.63
C TYR A 144 9.18 -23.02 -21.69
N ALA A 145 8.43 -23.97 -22.23
CA ALA A 145 8.75 -24.77 -23.40
C ALA A 145 7.43 -24.93 -24.17
N GLY A 146 6.89 -26.14 -24.37
CA GLY A 146 5.56 -26.33 -24.94
C GLY A 146 4.39 -25.75 -24.13
N THR A 147 4.60 -25.48 -22.85
CA THR A 147 3.68 -24.77 -21.95
C THR A 147 4.47 -23.82 -21.05
N ALA A 148 3.81 -22.83 -20.47
CA ALA A 148 4.44 -21.89 -19.54
C ALA A 148 3.99 -22.12 -18.08
N THR A 149 4.96 -22.19 -17.17
CA THR A 149 4.70 -22.44 -15.74
C THR A 149 5.33 -21.36 -14.88
N VAL A 150 4.55 -20.77 -13.98
CA VAL A 150 5.06 -19.88 -12.93
C VAL A 150 5.74 -20.73 -11.86
N LEU A 151 7.07 -20.65 -11.78
CA LEU A 151 7.85 -21.37 -10.76
C LEU A 151 7.91 -20.58 -9.45
N VAL A 152 8.00 -19.25 -9.56
CA VAL A 152 8.07 -18.36 -8.41
C VAL A 152 7.17 -17.16 -8.68
N SER A 153 6.14 -17.00 -7.85
CA SER A 153 5.29 -15.80 -7.85
C SER A 153 6.13 -14.56 -7.48
N PRO A 154 5.84 -13.38 -8.06
CA PRO A 154 6.67 -12.20 -7.83
C PRO A 154 6.83 -11.84 -6.36
N THR A 155 8.08 -11.80 -5.92
CA THR A 155 8.44 -11.57 -4.51
C THR A 155 9.70 -10.72 -4.42
N VAL A 156 9.84 -10.02 -3.29
CA VAL A 156 11.08 -9.30 -2.95
C VAL A 156 12.20 -10.25 -2.55
N ASN A 157 11.88 -11.49 -2.11
CA ASN A 157 12.87 -12.47 -1.72
C ASN A 157 13.49 -13.13 -2.97
N ARG A 158 14.81 -12.98 -3.13
CA ARG A 158 15.54 -13.51 -4.29
C ARG A 158 15.88 -15.00 -4.17
N GLU A 159 15.98 -15.54 -2.95
CA GLU A 159 16.42 -16.93 -2.73
C GLU A 159 15.53 -17.97 -3.42
N PRO A 160 14.19 -17.92 -3.33
CA PRO A 160 13.33 -18.88 -4.04
C PRO A 160 13.52 -18.84 -5.55
N THR A 161 13.74 -17.63 -6.11
CA THR A 161 13.98 -17.43 -7.55
C THR A 161 15.28 -18.11 -7.96
N LYS A 162 16.38 -17.88 -7.24
CA LYS A 162 17.69 -18.51 -7.53
C LYS A 162 17.62 -20.03 -7.44
N LEU A 163 16.99 -20.56 -6.39
CA LEU A 163 16.81 -22.00 -6.21
C LEU A 163 15.95 -22.64 -7.31
N ALA A 164 14.95 -21.91 -7.81
CA ALA A 164 14.14 -22.36 -8.93
C ALA A 164 14.90 -22.31 -10.26
N ILE A 165 15.75 -21.29 -10.47
CA ILE A 165 16.64 -21.19 -11.64
C ILE A 165 17.57 -22.41 -11.71
N ASP A 166 18.18 -22.81 -10.59
CA ASP A 166 19.09 -23.97 -10.55
C ASP A 166 18.39 -25.30 -10.87
N LYS A 167 17.07 -25.37 -10.74
CA LYS A 167 16.26 -26.56 -10.97
C LYS A 167 15.57 -26.58 -12.34
N LEU A 168 15.87 -25.63 -13.23
CA LEU A 168 15.31 -25.62 -14.58
C LEU A 168 15.74 -26.89 -15.34
N GLN A 169 14.77 -27.49 -16.02
CA GLN A 169 14.96 -28.70 -16.81
C GLN A 169 14.47 -28.45 -18.22
N LEU A 170 15.16 -29.07 -19.19
CA LEU A 170 14.79 -29.01 -20.59
C LEU A 170 13.45 -29.70 -20.83
N ALA A 171 12.64 -29.12 -21.70
CA ALA A 171 11.36 -29.64 -22.13
C ALA A 171 11.17 -29.45 -23.64
N ASP A 172 10.22 -30.17 -24.21
CA ASP A 172 9.97 -30.12 -25.65
C ASP A 172 9.07 -28.93 -26.04
N ARG A 173 9.27 -28.44 -27.27
CA ARG A 173 8.56 -27.32 -27.90
C ARG A 173 8.81 -25.96 -27.22
N THR A 174 8.25 -24.92 -27.81
CA THR A 174 8.48 -23.52 -27.43
C THR A 174 7.21 -22.73 -27.71
N ALA A 175 6.52 -22.32 -26.64
CA ALA A 175 5.26 -21.58 -26.65
C ALA A 175 5.47 -20.20 -26.02
N THR A 176 6.12 -19.32 -26.79
CA THR A 176 6.53 -17.99 -26.34
C THR A 176 5.32 -17.09 -26.06
N GLY A 177 4.27 -17.14 -26.89
CA GLY A 177 3.03 -16.40 -26.65
C GLY A 177 2.35 -16.78 -25.34
N GLU A 178 2.27 -18.08 -25.04
CA GLU A 178 1.74 -18.57 -23.77
C GLU A 178 2.58 -18.07 -22.58
N ALA A 179 3.91 -18.05 -22.71
CA ALA A 179 4.79 -17.54 -21.66
C ALA A 179 4.56 -16.06 -21.35
N ILE A 180 4.35 -15.24 -22.38
CA ILE A 180 4.03 -13.81 -22.22
C ILE A 180 2.65 -13.65 -21.56
N PHE A 181 1.63 -14.39 -21.99
CA PHE A 181 0.31 -14.33 -21.36
C PHE A 181 0.33 -14.76 -19.89
N THR A 182 1.05 -15.82 -19.58
CA THR A 182 1.24 -16.29 -18.19
C THR A 182 1.96 -15.23 -17.35
N ALA A 183 2.95 -14.52 -17.92
CA ALA A 183 3.61 -13.41 -17.24
C ALA A 183 2.65 -12.24 -16.95
N LEU A 184 1.82 -11.85 -17.93
CA LEU A 184 0.80 -10.81 -17.74
C LEU A 184 -0.21 -11.19 -16.66
N GLN A 185 -0.66 -12.46 -16.64
CA GLN A 185 -1.57 -12.96 -15.61
C GLN A 185 -0.95 -12.95 -14.21
N ALA A 186 0.32 -13.34 -14.09
CA ALA A 186 1.06 -13.28 -12.83
C ALA A 186 1.20 -11.83 -12.33
N ILE A 187 1.53 -10.88 -13.21
CA ILE A 187 1.59 -9.44 -12.90
C ILE A 187 0.23 -8.93 -12.41
N ALA A 188 -0.86 -9.26 -13.12
CA ALA A 188 -2.20 -8.84 -12.76
C ALA A 188 -2.62 -9.37 -11.37
N THR A 189 -2.28 -10.63 -11.08
CA THR A 189 -2.58 -11.27 -9.78
C THR A 189 -1.86 -10.56 -8.65
N VAL A 190 -0.58 -10.22 -8.84
CA VAL A 190 0.19 -9.46 -7.86
C VAL A 190 -0.33 -8.05 -7.68
N GLY A 191 -0.76 -7.38 -8.76
CA GLY A 191 -1.43 -6.08 -8.69
C GLY A 191 -2.69 -6.12 -7.82
N ALA A 192 -3.52 -7.15 -7.98
CA ALA A 192 -4.73 -7.34 -7.18
C ALA A 192 -4.44 -7.61 -5.69
N VAL A 193 -3.41 -8.39 -5.37
CA VAL A 193 -3.04 -8.72 -3.98
C VAL A 193 -2.30 -7.59 -3.29
N ILE A 194 -1.36 -6.94 -3.97
CA ILE A 194 -0.57 -5.84 -3.39
C ILE A 194 -1.47 -4.61 -3.21
N GLY A 195 -2.35 -4.31 -4.16
CA GLY A 195 -3.37 -3.28 -4.04
C GLY A 195 -2.82 -1.85 -3.88
N GLY A 196 -3.74 -0.91 -4.11
CA GLY A 196 -3.52 0.53 -4.05
C GLY A 196 -2.82 1.10 -5.29
N GLY A 197 -3.01 2.40 -5.50
CA GLY A 197 -2.65 3.11 -6.74
C GLY A 197 -3.82 3.06 -7.73
N ASP A 198 -4.00 4.16 -8.46
CA ASP A 198 -5.11 4.34 -9.41
C ASP A 198 -4.89 3.59 -10.75
N GLY A 199 -3.93 2.65 -10.81
CA GLY A 199 -3.54 1.97 -12.04
C GLY A 199 -2.71 0.69 -11.83
N PRO A 200 -2.45 -0.06 -12.91
CA PRO A 200 -1.68 -1.31 -12.86
C PRO A 200 -0.25 -1.05 -12.36
N PRO A 201 0.36 -2.00 -11.62
CA PRO A 201 1.72 -1.85 -11.11
C PRO A 201 2.70 -1.69 -12.29
N PRO A 202 3.73 -0.83 -12.16
CA PRO A 202 4.76 -0.74 -13.18
C PRO A 202 5.44 -2.10 -13.33
N ALA A 203 5.33 -2.71 -14.50
CA ALA A 203 5.82 -4.06 -14.73
C ALA A 203 6.67 -4.15 -15.98
N ARG A 204 7.62 -5.09 -15.99
CA ARG A 204 8.47 -5.40 -17.15
C ARG A 204 8.67 -6.91 -17.26
N ILE A 205 8.61 -7.42 -18.48
CA ILE A 205 8.91 -8.82 -18.79
C ILE A 205 10.31 -8.89 -19.38
N VAL A 206 11.17 -9.75 -18.83
CA VAL A 206 12.49 -10.07 -19.37
C VAL A 206 12.41 -11.48 -19.94
N LEU A 207 12.39 -11.58 -21.27
CA LEU A 207 12.28 -12.83 -22.00
C LEU A 207 13.67 -13.29 -22.45
N MET A 208 14.15 -14.41 -21.93
CA MET A 208 15.39 -15.06 -22.35
C MET A 208 15.02 -16.23 -23.27
N SER A 209 15.33 -16.14 -24.56
CA SER A 209 14.93 -17.13 -25.57
C SER A 209 15.89 -17.16 -26.74
N ASP A 210 16.07 -18.34 -27.34
CA ASP A 210 16.92 -18.54 -28.52
C ASP A 210 16.18 -18.42 -29.86
N GLY A 211 14.95 -17.89 -29.84
CA GLY A 211 14.38 -17.15 -30.98
C GLY A 211 13.47 -17.94 -31.92
N LYS A 212 13.03 -19.16 -31.58
CA LYS A 212 12.04 -19.89 -32.40
C LYS A 212 10.86 -20.41 -31.58
N GLU A 213 9.71 -19.76 -31.75
CA GLU A 213 8.42 -20.30 -31.34
C GLU A 213 8.05 -21.50 -32.23
N THR A 214 7.62 -22.59 -31.62
CA THR A 214 7.17 -23.81 -32.34
C THR A 214 5.70 -24.10 -32.11
N VAL A 215 5.08 -23.45 -31.11
CA VAL A 215 3.66 -23.57 -30.79
C VAL A 215 3.11 -22.20 -30.41
N PRO A 216 2.07 -21.69 -31.08
CA PRO A 216 1.47 -22.17 -32.33
C PRO A 216 2.41 -21.96 -33.53
N SER A 217 2.22 -22.73 -34.61
CA SER A 217 3.02 -22.59 -35.84
C SER A 217 2.85 -21.24 -36.55
N ASN A 218 1.78 -20.51 -36.24
CA ASN A 218 1.54 -19.15 -36.70
C ASN A 218 1.72 -18.17 -35.52
N PRO A 219 2.75 -17.29 -35.54
CA PRO A 219 2.98 -16.28 -34.51
C PRO A 219 1.83 -15.25 -34.33
N ASP A 220 0.99 -15.06 -35.35
CA ASP A 220 -0.19 -14.19 -35.32
C ASP A 220 -1.46 -14.89 -34.80
N ASN A 221 -1.35 -16.15 -34.39
CA ASN A 221 -2.44 -16.85 -33.72
C ASN A 221 -2.83 -16.08 -32.43
N PRO A 222 -4.09 -16.19 -31.95
CA PRO A 222 -4.50 -15.66 -30.65
C PRO A 222 -3.56 -16.02 -29.48
N LYS A 223 -2.90 -17.19 -29.55
CA LYS A 223 -1.92 -17.66 -28.57
C LYS A 223 -0.45 -17.48 -28.97
N GLY A 224 -0.19 -16.86 -30.12
CA GLY A 224 1.17 -16.66 -30.65
C GLY A 224 1.90 -15.47 -30.03
N ALA A 225 3.21 -15.44 -30.21
CA ALA A 225 4.08 -14.43 -29.60
C ALA A 225 3.72 -12.99 -30.02
N TYR A 226 3.31 -12.75 -31.27
CA TYR A 226 3.02 -11.37 -31.74
C TYR A 226 1.71 -10.83 -31.18
N THR A 227 0.72 -11.69 -30.98
CA THR A 227 -0.54 -11.31 -30.30
C THR A 227 -0.28 -11.01 -28.83
N ALA A 228 0.52 -11.86 -28.16
CA ALA A 228 0.88 -11.65 -26.76
C ALA A 228 1.70 -10.38 -26.56
N ALA A 229 2.66 -10.09 -27.46
CA ALA A 229 3.46 -8.87 -27.42
C ALA A 229 2.63 -7.60 -27.64
N ARG A 230 1.65 -7.63 -28.56
CA ARG A 230 0.68 -6.52 -28.73
C ARG A 230 -0.15 -6.31 -27.46
N THR A 231 -0.66 -7.39 -26.88
CA THR A 231 -1.44 -7.33 -25.63
C THR A 231 -0.61 -6.75 -24.49
N ALA A 232 0.66 -7.15 -24.34
CA ALA A 232 1.56 -6.59 -23.33
C ALA A 232 1.78 -5.09 -23.53
N LYS A 233 1.95 -4.64 -24.79
CA LYS A 233 2.07 -3.22 -25.14
C LYS A 233 0.82 -2.43 -24.78
N ASP A 234 -0.37 -2.97 -25.08
CA ASP A 234 -1.66 -2.33 -24.77
C ASP A 234 -1.88 -2.21 -23.25
N GLN A 235 -1.35 -3.16 -22.47
CA GLN A 235 -1.35 -3.12 -21.01
C GLN A 235 -0.21 -2.27 -20.42
N GLY A 236 0.63 -1.64 -21.25
CA GLY A 236 1.75 -0.82 -20.81
C GLY A 236 2.90 -1.59 -20.16
N VAL A 237 3.04 -2.89 -20.47
CA VAL A 237 4.10 -3.78 -19.95
C VAL A 237 5.17 -3.98 -21.03
N PRO A 238 6.34 -3.35 -20.92
CA PRO A 238 7.42 -3.54 -21.89
C PRO A 238 8.01 -4.95 -21.78
N ILE A 239 8.35 -5.54 -22.93
CA ILE A 239 9.08 -6.80 -23.03
C ILE A 239 10.50 -6.50 -23.49
N SER A 240 11.48 -6.94 -22.71
CA SER A 240 12.91 -6.91 -23.06
C SER A 240 13.34 -8.33 -23.40
N THR A 241 13.87 -8.53 -24.59
CA THR A 241 14.32 -9.84 -25.07
C THR A 241 15.84 -9.96 -24.96
N VAL A 242 16.30 -11.12 -24.52
CA VAL A 242 17.72 -11.53 -24.51
C VAL A 242 17.81 -12.81 -25.33
N SER A 243 18.68 -12.81 -26.34
CA SER A 243 18.82 -13.85 -27.36
C SER A 243 20.26 -14.29 -27.51
#